data_AF-A0A8B7TC24-F1
#
_entry.id   AF-A0A8B7TC24-F1
#
_cell.length_a   1.000
_cell.length_b   1.000
_cell.length_c   1.000
_cell.angle_alpha   90.00
_cell.angle_beta   90.00
_cell.angle_gamma   90.00
#
_symmetry.space_group_name_H-M   'P 1'
#
loop_
_entity.id
_entity.type
_entity.pdbx_description
1 polymer ?
#
loop_
_entity_poly.entity_id
_entity_poly.type
_entity_poly.pdbx_seq_one_letter_code
_entity_poly.pdbx_strand_id
1 'polypeptide(L)'
;MIKQREDFEPFVEDDIPFEKHVANLAKPGTFAGNDAIVAFARNHQLNVVIHQLNAPLWQIRGTGKSIGRELHIAYRYGEHYDSVRRINDNSEAPAHLQTDFQMLHQDESNKREKSKTKGVDLEDDLRDEVEDAVQKVCNATGCSDFNLIVQNLEAENYNIESAIIAMLQMNQGKRNNAEENLESSGRMPEQSGPLWEEGGSGTRIFGNQGLNEGRTENNKARASPSEENKANKNQLPKK
;
A
#
# COMPACT_ATOMS: atom_id res chain seq x y z
N MET A 1 7.28 2.37 28.62
CA MET A 1 5.98 2.78 29.16
C MET A 1 6.12 3.80 30.29
N ILE A 2 6.64 3.44 31.48
CA ILE A 2 6.74 4.37 32.63
C ILE A 2 7.40 5.72 32.29
N LYS A 3 8.52 5.72 31.57
CA LYS A 3 9.24 6.95 31.16
C LYS A 3 8.40 7.89 30.27
N GLN A 4 7.45 7.34 29.51
CA GLN A 4 6.60 8.05 28.55
C GLN A 4 5.13 7.89 28.94
N ARG A 5 4.81 8.03 30.23
CA ARG A 5 3.46 7.76 30.76
C ARG A 5 2.35 8.42 29.94
N GLU A 6 2.51 9.69 29.61
CA GLU A 6 1.53 10.48 28.87
C GLU A 6 1.16 9.86 27.51
N ASP A 7 2.11 9.17 26.87
CA ASP A 7 1.87 8.45 25.62
C ASP A 7 1.12 7.14 25.80
N PHE A 8 1.21 6.50 26.98
CA PHE A 8 0.73 5.13 27.22
C PHE A 8 -0.52 5.06 28.09
N GLU A 9 -0.73 6.04 28.96
CA GLU A 9 -1.91 6.12 29.82
C GLU A 9 -3.24 6.11 29.06
N PRO A 10 -3.36 6.74 27.87
CA PRO A 10 -4.59 6.65 27.07
C PRO A 10 -4.92 5.25 26.53
N PHE A 11 -3.98 4.30 26.56
CA PHE A 11 -4.20 2.92 26.15
C PHE A 11 -4.63 2.01 27.32
N VAL A 12 -4.59 2.50 28.55
CA VAL A 12 -5.02 1.76 29.73
C VAL A 12 -6.53 1.87 29.88
N GLU A 13 -7.19 0.80 30.31
CA GLU A 13 -8.63 0.80 30.61
C GLU A 13 -8.97 1.85 31.67
N ASP A 14 -10.05 2.62 31.47
CA ASP A 14 -10.43 3.74 32.33
C ASP A 14 -10.60 3.37 33.82
N ASP A 15 -10.97 2.11 34.10
CA ASP A 15 -11.17 1.59 35.45
C ASP A 15 -9.87 1.09 36.13
N ILE A 16 -8.73 1.15 35.44
CA ILE A 16 -7.44 0.64 35.91
C ILE A 16 -6.41 1.78 35.98
N PRO A 17 -5.89 2.11 37.18
CA PRO A 17 -4.79 3.07 37.28
C PRO A 17 -3.55 2.63 36.50
N PHE A 18 -2.88 3.56 35.82
CA PHE A 18 -1.69 3.29 35.01
C PHE A 18 -0.63 2.49 35.76
N GLU A 19 -0.37 2.83 37.02
CA GLU A 19 0.61 2.16 37.88
C GLU A 19 0.25 0.68 38.09
N LYS A 20 -1.04 0.38 38.24
CA LYS A 20 -1.54 -0.98 38.42
C LYS A 20 -1.41 -1.77 37.12
N HIS A 21 -1.69 -1.14 35.98
CA HIS A 21 -1.50 -1.75 34.65
C HIS A 21 -0.04 -2.17 34.43
N VAL A 22 0.91 -1.23 34.57
CA VAL A 22 2.34 -1.53 34.36
C VAL A 22 2.89 -2.51 35.40
N ALA A 23 2.41 -2.47 36.64
CA ALA A 23 2.81 -3.42 37.67
C ALA A 23 2.30 -4.84 37.39
N ASN A 24 1.11 -4.98 36.79
CA ASN A 24 0.61 -6.28 36.35
C ASN A 24 1.37 -6.78 35.12
N LEU A 25 1.60 -5.91 34.13
CA LEU A 25 2.35 -6.24 32.92
C LEU A 25 3.80 -6.68 33.22
N ALA A 26 4.40 -6.18 34.30
CA ALA A 26 5.73 -6.59 34.74
C ALA A 26 5.79 -8.02 35.34
N LYS A 27 4.65 -8.63 35.68
CA LYS A 27 4.60 -9.99 36.24
C LYS A 27 4.81 -11.02 35.11
N PRO A 28 5.71 -12.01 35.27
CA PRO A 28 5.87 -13.07 34.30
C PRO A 28 4.56 -13.83 34.06
N GLY A 29 4.25 -14.10 32.80
CA GLY A 29 3.02 -14.80 32.40
C GLY A 29 1.79 -13.90 32.26
N THR A 30 1.88 -12.60 32.56
CA THR A 30 0.83 -11.64 32.19
C THR A 30 0.83 -11.44 30.68
N PHE A 31 -0.34 -11.56 30.05
CA PHE A 31 -0.51 -11.27 28.63
C PHE A 31 -0.32 -9.78 28.36
N ALA A 32 0.40 -9.46 27.29
CA ALA A 32 0.68 -8.11 26.86
C ALA A 32 -0.23 -7.71 25.70
N GLY A 33 -0.69 -6.46 25.68
CA GLY A 33 -1.54 -5.91 24.63
C GLY A 33 -0.77 -5.14 23.55
N ASN A 34 -1.53 -4.43 22.71
CA ASN A 34 -0.99 -3.62 21.62
C ASN A 34 -0.11 -2.46 22.14
N ASP A 35 -0.44 -1.91 23.29
CA ASP A 35 0.31 -0.86 24.00
C ASP A 35 1.76 -1.31 24.28
N ALA A 36 1.95 -2.56 24.70
CA ALA A 36 3.26 -3.14 24.91
C ALA A 36 4.05 -3.29 23.60
N ILE A 37 3.38 -3.64 22.50
CA ILE A 37 4.01 -3.74 21.17
C ILE A 37 4.45 -2.35 20.68
N VAL A 38 3.60 -1.32 20.87
CA VAL A 38 3.94 0.08 20.58
C VAL A 38 5.12 0.53 21.43
N ALA A 39 5.12 0.22 22.73
CA ALA A 39 6.22 0.54 23.63
C ALA A 39 7.53 -0.12 23.20
N PHE A 40 7.47 -1.39 22.83
CA PHE A 40 8.61 -2.16 22.33
C PHE A 40 9.16 -1.54 21.04
N ALA A 41 8.30 -1.29 20.06
CA ALA A 41 8.66 -0.71 18.77
C ALA A 41 9.37 0.64 18.95
N ARG A 42 8.79 1.55 19.76
CA ARG A 42 9.37 2.87 20.05
C ARG A 42 10.69 2.77 20.81
N ASN A 43 10.78 1.90 21.80
CA ASN A 43 12.00 1.73 22.60
C ASN A 43 13.18 1.20 21.76
N HIS A 44 12.91 0.30 20.83
CA HIS A 44 13.92 -0.31 19.96
C HIS A 44 14.09 0.39 18.60
N GLN A 45 13.33 1.46 18.34
CA GLN A 45 13.34 2.23 17.09
C GLN A 45 13.21 1.34 15.84
N LEU A 46 12.28 0.39 15.90
CA LEU A 46 11.98 -0.55 14.83
C LEU A 46 10.48 -0.60 14.54
N ASN A 47 10.10 -1.16 13.41
CA ASN A 47 8.70 -1.40 13.07
C ASN A 47 8.32 -2.83 13.44
N VAL A 48 7.09 -3.04 13.90
CA VAL A 48 6.54 -4.36 14.16
C VAL A 48 5.41 -4.62 13.18
N VAL A 49 5.51 -5.71 12.43
CA VAL A 49 4.54 -6.15 11.44
C VAL A 49 3.75 -7.31 12.04
N ILE A 50 2.42 -7.19 12.09
CA ILE A 50 1.53 -8.17 12.69
C ILE A 50 0.71 -8.86 11.60
N HIS A 51 0.98 -10.15 11.42
CA HIS A 51 0.27 -11.05 10.53
C HIS A 51 -0.96 -11.60 11.24
N GLN A 52 -2.10 -11.65 10.56
CA GLN A 52 -3.29 -12.32 11.06
C GLN A 52 -4.01 -13.01 9.89
N LEU A 53 -4.43 -14.25 10.11
CA LEU A 53 -5.08 -15.06 9.06
C LEU A 53 -6.34 -14.35 8.55
N ASN A 54 -6.44 -14.21 7.23
CA ASN A 54 -7.56 -13.56 6.54
C ASN A 54 -7.84 -12.12 6.99
N ALA A 55 -6.83 -11.42 7.49
CA ALA A 55 -6.92 -10.01 7.88
C ALA A 55 -5.81 -9.20 7.18
N PRO A 56 -5.99 -7.88 7.03
CA PRO A 56 -4.95 -7.00 6.55
C PRO A 56 -3.69 -7.10 7.41
N LEU A 57 -2.55 -6.81 6.79
CA LEU A 57 -1.28 -6.72 7.49
C LEU A 57 -1.23 -5.41 8.29
N TRP A 58 -0.94 -5.50 9.59
CA TRP A 58 -0.83 -4.31 10.44
C TRP A 58 0.64 -3.94 10.65
N GLN A 59 0.95 -2.64 10.63
CA GLN A 59 2.28 -2.12 10.91
C GLN A 59 2.23 -1.14 12.08
N ILE A 60 2.98 -1.44 13.13
CA ILE A 60 3.25 -0.51 14.23
C ILE A 60 4.62 0.12 13.97
N ARG A 61 4.61 1.43 13.72
CA ARG A 61 5.83 2.21 13.46
C ARG A 61 6.44 2.69 14.77
N GLY A 62 7.63 2.19 15.10
CA GLY A 62 8.41 2.64 16.25
C GLY A 62 9.46 3.69 15.91
N THR A 63 9.64 3.99 14.61
CA THR A 63 10.57 5.00 14.11
C THR A 63 9.91 5.84 13.02
N GLY A 64 10.34 7.10 12.88
CA GLY A 64 9.92 8.00 11.80
C GLY A 64 10.68 7.80 10.50
N LYS A 65 11.62 6.85 10.44
CA LYS A 65 12.43 6.57 9.25
C LYS A 65 11.58 5.82 8.20
N SER A 66 11.78 6.17 6.93
CA SER A 66 11.13 5.51 5.78
C SER A 66 11.55 4.05 5.65
N ILE A 67 12.82 3.74 5.91
CA ILE A 67 13.39 2.40 5.90
C ILE A 67 13.85 2.06 7.32
N GLY A 68 13.01 1.32 8.03
CA GLY A 68 13.28 0.84 9.39
C GLY A 68 13.44 -0.67 9.42
N ARG A 69 14.20 -1.20 10.38
CA ARG A 69 14.20 -2.64 10.65
C ARG A 69 12.79 -3.09 11.03
N GLU A 70 12.37 -4.24 10.50
CA GLU A 70 11.05 -4.82 10.81
C GLU A 70 11.19 -6.11 11.62
N LEU A 71 10.33 -6.24 12.63
CA LEU A 71 10.10 -7.49 13.35
C LEU A 71 8.72 -8.01 12.98
N HIS A 72 8.61 -9.30 12.65
CA HIS A 72 7.34 -9.89 12.23
C HIS A 72 6.81 -10.86 13.29
N ILE A 73 5.54 -10.67 13.65
CA ILE A 73 4.81 -11.54 14.58
C ILE A 73 3.46 -11.94 13.98
N ALA A 74 2.91 -13.08 14.37
CA ALA A 74 1.60 -13.53 13.96
C ALA A 74 0.66 -13.58 15.16
N TYR A 75 -0.46 -12.87 15.08
CA TYR A 75 -1.50 -12.87 16.10
C TYR A 75 -2.49 -14.01 15.86
N ARG A 76 -2.72 -14.82 16.90
CA ARG A 76 -3.57 -16.01 16.86
C ARG A 76 -4.34 -16.18 18.17
N TYR A 77 -5.50 -16.85 18.07
CA TYR A 77 -6.24 -17.36 19.24
C TYR A 77 -6.53 -16.34 20.35
N GLY A 78 -6.78 -15.08 20.01
CA GLY A 78 -7.22 -14.05 20.95
C GLY A 78 -6.09 -13.26 21.63
N GLU A 79 -5.00 -13.89 22.06
CA GLU A 79 -3.92 -13.17 22.77
C GLU A 79 -2.52 -13.76 22.50
N HIS A 80 -2.43 -14.77 21.62
CA HIS A 80 -1.18 -15.45 21.34
C HIS A 80 -0.44 -14.79 20.19
N TYR A 81 0.88 -14.64 20.35
CA TYR A 81 1.76 -14.13 19.32
C TYR A 81 2.88 -15.14 19.05
N ASP A 82 3.04 -15.49 17.77
CA ASP A 82 4.13 -16.33 17.27
C ASP A 82 5.16 -15.48 16.52
N SER A 83 6.43 -15.89 16.51
CA SER A 83 7.44 -15.28 15.64
C SER A 83 7.21 -15.71 14.19
N VAL A 84 7.35 -14.77 13.25
CA VAL A 84 7.31 -15.05 11.81
C VAL A 84 8.71 -14.89 11.24
N ARG A 85 9.19 -15.91 10.53
CA ARG A 85 10.51 -15.95 9.88
C ARG A 85 10.38 -16.38 8.43
N ARG A 86 11.42 -16.09 7.63
CA ARG A 86 11.49 -16.60 6.24
C ARG A 86 11.54 -18.12 6.24
N ILE A 87 10.92 -18.73 5.23
CA ILE A 87 11.04 -20.17 5.00
C ILE A 87 12.54 -20.50 4.77
N ASN A 88 13.03 -21.54 5.43
CA ASN A 88 14.43 -21.98 5.46
C ASN A 88 15.40 -21.07 6.25
N ASP A 89 14.92 -20.08 7.00
CA ASP A 89 15.75 -19.36 7.97
C ASP A 89 15.77 -20.12 9.31
N ASN A 90 16.80 -20.95 9.48
CA ASN A 90 17.08 -21.69 10.72
C ASN A 90 18.19 -21.03 11.56
N SER A 91 18.53 -19.77 11.29
CA SER A 91 19.61 -19.09 12.01
C SER A 91 19.16 -18.67 13.41
N GLU A 92 20.10 -18.52 14.35
CA GLU A 92 19.83 -17.87 15.64
C GLU A 92 19.91 -16.33 15.56
N ALA A 93 20.24 -15.81 14.37
CA ALA A 93 20.30 -14.37 14.14
C ALA A 93 18.89 -13.75 14.11
N PRO A 94 18.76 -12.44 14.40
CA PRO A 94 17.50 -11.72 14.23
C PRO A 94 16.95 -11.89 12.81
N ALA A 95 15.64 -12.14 12.69
CA ALA A 95 14.99 -12.30 11.40
C ALA A 95 15.13 -11.01 10.55
N HIS A 96 15.46 -11.16 9.27
CA HIS A 96 15.57 -10.05 8.32
C HIS A 96 14.47 -10.15 7.27
N LEU A 97 13.31 -9.61 7.62
CA LEU A 97 12.13 -9.48 6.78
C LEU A 97 11.90 -7.99 6.51
N GLN A 98 11.42 -7.70 5.31
CA GLN A 98 11.00 -6.36 4.93
C GLN A 98 9.72 -6.52 4.11
N THR A 99 8.74 -5.72 4.44
CA THR A 99 7.42 -5.71 3.82
C THR A 99 7.33 -4.51 2.89
N ASP A 100 7.03 -4.77 1.62
CA ASP A 100 6.70 -3.71 0.67
C ASP A 100 5.23 -3.31 0.83
N PHE A 101 4.96 -2.42 1.80
CA PHE A 101 3.61 -1.86 1.98
C PHE A 101 3.13 -1.03 0.78
N GLN A 102 4.02 -0.63 -0.14
CA GLN A 102 3.65 0.02 -1.41
C GLN A 102 2.89 -0.92 -2.36
N MET A 103 3.16 -2.23 -2.31
CA MET A 103 2.46 -3.20 -3.17
C MET A 103 1.03 -3.52 -2.72
N LEU A 104 0.65 -3.21 -1.48
CA LEU A 104 -0.70 -3.48 -0.95
C LEU A 104 -1.75 -2.45 -1.39
N HIS A 105 -1.34 -1.33 -1.99
CA HIS A 105 -2.23 -0.38 -2.68
C HIS A 105 -2.37 -0.67 -4.17
N GLN A 106 -1.74 -1.73 -4.67
CA GLN A 106 -1.66 -2.05 -6.08
C GLN A 106 -2.32 -3.41 -6.37
N ASP A 107 -3.56 -3.57 -5.92
CA ASP A 107 -4.45 -4.54 -6.56
C ASP A 107 -5.03 -3.84 -7.79
N GLU A 108 -4.34 -4.05 -8.91
CA GLU A 108 -4.79 -4.11 -10.29
C GLU A 108 -3.51 -4.01 -11.14
N SER A 109 -3.15 -5.12 -11.79
CA SER A 109 -2.14 -5.27 -12.85
C SER A 109 -0.68 -5.67 -12.49
N ASN A 110 -0.44 -6.97 -12.75
CA ASN A 110 0.74 -7.56 -13.41
C ASN A 110 1.78 -8.35 -12.59
N LYS A 111 1.56 -9.67 -12.63
CA LYS A 111 2.54 -10.78 -12.69
C LYS A 111 3.88 -10.40 -13.35
N ARG A 112 5.02 -10.69 -12.69
CA ARG A 112 5.85 -11.93 -12.86
C ARG A 112 7.21 -11.82 -12.15
N GLU A 113 7.53 -12.91 -11.45
CA GLU A 113 8.86 -13.51 -11.15
C GLU A 113 10.03 -13.04 -12.05
N LYS A 114 11.30 -12.91 -11.60
CA LYS A 114 12.14 -13.93 -10.92
C LYS A 114 13.50 -13.35 -10.44
N SER A 115 13.87 -13.73 -9.21
CA SER A 115 15.21 -14.01 -8.62
C SER A 115 16.52 -13.74 -9.40
N LYS A 116 17.55 -13.13 -8.75
CA LYS A 116 18.70 -13.80 -8.06
C LYS A 116 19.89 -12.86 -7.68
N THR A 117 20.19 -12.81 -6.38
CA THR A 117 21.50 -12.92 -5.66
C THR A 117 22.75 -12.03 -5.90
N LYS A 118 23.29 -11.55 -4.75
CA LYS A 118 24.68 -11.13 -4.38
C LYS A 118 25.09 -9.74 -4.90
N GLY A 119 25.53 -8.74 -4.13
CA GLY A 119 25.96 -8.62 -2.73
C GLY A 119 27.41 -8.14 -2.66
N VAL A 120 27.69 -6.83 -2.77
CA VAL A 120 28.91 -6.11 -2.32
C VAL A 120 28.62 -4.58 -2.25
N ASP A 121 29.06 -3.91 -1.18
CA ASP A 121 29.26 -2.45 -0.97
C ASP A 121 28.12 -1.43 -1.20
N LEU A 122 27.44 -1.10 -0.09
CA LEU A 122 26.30 -0.18 0.08
C LEU A 122 26.53 1.31 -0.29
N GLU A 123 27.70 1.68 -0.80
CA GLU A 123 28.00 3.06 -1.21
C GLU A 123 28.15 3.21 -2.75
N ASP A 124 28.28 2.10 -3.49
CA ASP A 124 28.28 2.07 -4.98
C ASP A 124 26.93 1.63 -5.57
N ASP A 125 26.11 0.88 -4.81
CA ASP A 125 24.79 0.38 -5.26
C ASP A 125 23.83 1.50 -5.72
N LEU A 126 23.88 2.68 -5.09
CA LEU A 126 23.01 3.81 -5.49
C LEU A 126 23.49 4.51 -6.77
N ARG A 127 24.79 4.47 -7.08
CA ARG A 127 25.31 4.97 -8.35
C ARG A 127 25.03 4.00 -9.47
N ASP A 128 25.13 2.70 -9.21
CA ASP A 128 24.86 1.65 -10.18
C ASP A 128 23.38 1.59 -10.58
N GLU A 129 22.45 1.80 -9.64
CA GLU A 129 21.02 1.84 -9.94
C GLU A 129 20.61 3.08 -10.76
N VAL A 130 21.22 4.24 -10.46
CA VAL A 130 21.01 5.48 -11.23
C VAL A 130 21.61 5.36 -12.63
N GLU A 131 22.83 4.81 -12.75
CA GLU A 131 23.49 4.59 -14.05
C GLU A 131 22.71 3.58 -14.91
N ASP A 132 22.20 2.49 -14.31
CA ASP A 132 21.34 1.51 -15.00
C ASP A 132 20.02 2.13 -15.48
N ALA A 133 19.38 2.98 -14.66
CA ALA A 133 18.19 3.72 -15.06
C ALA A 133 18.49 4.68 -16.23
N VAL A 134 19.58 5.44 -16.14
CA VAL A 134 20.02 6.36 -17.21
C VAL A 134 20.29 5.59 -18.51
N GLN A 135 21.00 4.45 -18.43
CA GLN A 135 21.32 3.64 -19.59
C GLN A 135 20.07 3.06 -20.26
N LYS A 136 19.07 2.62 -19.48
CA LYS A 136 17.78 2.13 -20.00
C LYS A 136 17.00 3.23 -20.72
N VAL A 137 16.93 4.43 -20.14
CA VAL A 137 16.28 5.59 -20.78
C VAL A 137 17.03 6.02 -22.04
N CYS A 138 18.36 6.05 -22.02
CA CYS A 138 19.21 6.34 -23.18
C CYS A 138 18.94 5.38 -24.35
N ASN A 139 18.91 4.07 -24.06
CA ASN A 139 18.66 3.04 -25.07
C ASN A 139 17.26 3.12 -25.69
N ALA A 140 16.25 3.50 -24.90
CA ALA A 140 14.86 3.58 -25.36
C ALA A 140 14.54 4.90 -26.08
N THR A 141 15.12 6.02 -25.64
CA THR A 141 14.86 7.35 -26.21
C THR A 141 15.82 7.74 -27.33
N GLY A 142 16.99 7.07 -27.41
CA GLY A 142 18.09 7.44 -28.30
C GLY A 142 18.78 8.75 -27.91
N CYS A 143 18.48 9.30 -26.74
CA CYS A 143 19.09 10.53 -26.24
C CYS A 143 20.44 10.21 -25.59
N SER A 144 21.51 10.91 -25.99
CA SER A 144 22.84 10.75 -25.37
C SER A 144 23.16 11.83 -24.34
N ASP A 145 22.21 12.75 -24.07
CA ASP A 145 22.41 13.84 -23.11
C ASP A 145 22.10 13.34 -21.68
N PHE A 146 23.16 12.97 -20.97
CA PHE A 146 23.10 12.45 -19.61
C PHE A 146 22.38 13.40 -18.64
N ASN A 147 22.63 14.71 -18.72
CA ASN A 147 22.02 15.67 -17.80
C ASN A 147 20.51 15.79 -18.02
N LEU A 148 20.08 15.75 -19.28
CA LEU A 148 18.67 15.77 -19.63
C LEU A 148 17.96 14.50 -19.15
N ILE A 149 18.60 13.34 -19.29
CA ILE A 149 18.05 12.05 -18.82
C ILE A 149 17.88 12.05 -17.31
N VAL A 150 18.93 12.45 -16.56
CA VAL A 150 18.88 12.52 -15.09
C VAL A 150 17.80 13.49 -14.63
N GLN A 151 17.69 14.68 -15.25
CA GLN A 151 16.64 15.65 -14.90
C GLN A 151 15.22 15.11 -15.14
N ASN A 152 14.99 14.33 -16.20
CA ASN A 152 13.70 13.71 -16.46
C ASN A 152 13.41 12.54 -15.51
N LEU A 153 14.43 11.74 -15.19
CA LEU A 153 14.32 10.70 -14.16
C LEU A 153 13.99 11.31 -12.80
N GLU A 154 14.67 12.39 -12.39
CA GLU A 154 14.37 13.09 -11.14
C GLU A 154 12.96 13.68 -11.12
N ALA A 155 12.50 14.27 -12.23
CA ALA A 155 11.15 14.83 -12.35
C ALA A 155 10.04 13.77 -12.25
N GLU A 156 10.32 12.54 -12.69
CA GLU A 156 9.38 11.42 -12.69
C GLU A 156 9.66 10.41 -11.54
N ASN A 157 10.31 10.84 -10.47
CA ASN A 157 10.64 10.03 -9.29
C ASN A 157 11.38 8.72 -9.62
N TYR A 158 12.32 8.77 -10.57
CA TYR A 158 13.13 7.66 -11.08
C TYR A 158 12.32 6.54 -11.73
N ASN A 159 11.10 6.82 -12.20
CA ASN A 159 10.32 5.90 -13.01
C ASN A 159 10.83 5.90 -14.47
N ILE A 160 11.50 4.82 -14.87
CA ILE A 160 12.11 4.65 -16.19
C ILE A 160 11.08 4.79 -17.31
N GLU A 161 9.91 4.16 -17.19
CA GLU A 161 8.88 4.17 -18.24
C GLU A 161 8.25 5.55 -18.42
N SER A 162 7.92 6.22 -17.31
CA SER A 162 7.41 7.60 -17.35
C SER A 162 8.44 8.57 -17.93
N ALA A 163 9.71 8.44 -17.54
CA ALA A 163 10.79 9.29 -18.05
C ALA A 163 11.02 9.08 -19.57
N ILE A 164 10.97 7.84 -20.07
CA ILE A 164 11.06 7.54 -21.50
C ILE A 164 9.91 8.22 -22.26
N ILE A 165 8.68 8.11 -21.76
CA ILE A 165 7.50 8.70 -22.39
C ILE A 165 7.62 10.23 -22.43
N ALA A 166 7.97 10.86 -21.30
CA ALA A 166 8.14 12.31 -21.20
C ALA A 166 9.23 12.82 -22.17
N MET A 167 10.36 12.14 -22.24
CA MET A 167 11.46 12.50 -23.14
C MET A 167 11.10 12.34 -24.62
N LEU A 168 10.37 11.28 -24.98
CA LEU A 168 9.88 11.07 -26.35
C LEU A 168 8.85 12.14 -26.74
N GLN A 169 7.97 12.54 -25.82
CA GLN A 169 7.00 13.60 -26.04
C GLN A 169 7.67 14.97 -26.23
N MET A 170 8.71 15.27 -25.45
CA MET A 170 9.46 16.53 -25.55
C MET A 170 10.26 16.64 -26.88
N ASN A 171 10.77 15.52 -27.39
CA ASN A 171 11.48 15.46 -28.68
C ASN A 171 10.56 15.59 -29.91
N GLN A 172 9.27 15.27 -29.78
CA GLN A 172 8.31 15.51 -30.87
C GLN A 172 7.92 16.99 -31.00
N GLY A 173 8.00 17.78 -29.92
CA GLY A 173 7.79 19.23 -29.98
C GLY A 173 8.88 20.02 -30.70
N LYS A 174 10.09 19.45 -30.84
CA LYS A 174 11.23 20.07 -31.55
C LYS A 174 11.34 19.71 -33.03
N ARG A 175 10.64 18.66 -33.50
CA ARG A 175 10.59 18.33 -34.94
C ARG A 175 9.62 19.21 -35.75
N ASN A 176 8.76 19.98 -35.10
CA ASN A 176 7.82 20.88 -35.77
C ASN A 176 8.31 22.32 -35.89
N ASN A 177 9.59 22.60 -35.60
CA ASN A 177 10.15 23.96 -35.61
C ASN A 177 11.46 24.09 -36.42
N ALA A 178 11.73 23.15 -37.34
CA ALA A 178 12.96 23.15 -38.14
C ALA A 178 12.70 22.76 -39.61
N GLU A 179 11.73 23.42 -40.24
CA GLU A 179 11.50 23.58 -41.69
C GLU A 179 10.23 24.43 -41.75
N GLU A 180 10.32 25.76 -41.84
CA GLU A 180 10.37 26.47 -43.11
C GLU A 180 10.95 27.87 -42.87
N ASN A 181 12.12 28.15 -43.45
CA ASN A 181 12.51 29.51 -43.79
C ASN A 181 13.33 29.46 -45.07
N LEU A 182 13.03 30.40 -46.00
CA LEU A 182 13.52 30.62 -47.38
C LEU A 182 12.67 29.89 -48.46
N GLU A 183 11.86 30.54 -49.33
CA GLU A 183 11.89 31.92 -49.87
C GLU A 183 10.53 32.39 -50.45
N SER A 184 10.18 33.63 -50.11
CA SER A 184 9.66 34.75 -50.94
C SER A 184 8.82 34.50 -52.22
N SER A 185 7.55 34.96 -52.20
CA SER A 185 7.03 36.13 -52.97
C SER A 185 5.57 35.99 -53.46
N GLY A 186 4.67 36.84 -52.96
CA GLY A 186 3.68 37.55 -53.80
C GLY A 186 2.19 37.12 -53.84
N ARG A 187 1.36 37.97 -53.21
CA ARG A 187 -0.08 38.33 -53.45
C ARG A 187 -1.22 37.65 -52.63
N MET A 188 -1.87 38.55 -51.87
CA MET A 188 -3.14 38.59 -51.14
C MET A 188 -4.45 38.38 -51.98
N PRO A 189 -5.69 38.44 -51.41
CA PRO A 189 -6.27 37.75 -50.23
C PRO A 189 -7.76 37.31 -50.48
N GLU A 190 -8.48 36.92 -49.40
CA GLU A 190 -9.96 37.00 -49.20
C GLU A 190 -10.89 35.92 -49.82
N GLN A 191 -11.65 35.18 -48.99
CA GLN A 191 -13.08 35.44 -48.69
C GLN A 191 -13.80 34.25 -48.00
N SER A 192 -14.46 34.58 -46.86
CA SER A 192 -15.82 34.17 -46.45
C SER A 192 -16.12 32.71 -46.02
N GLY A 193 -16.63 32.55 -44.77
CA GLY A 193 -17.25 31.32 -44.24
C GLY A 193 -18.66 31.03 -44.82
N PRO A 194 -19.64 30.47 -44.08
CA PRO A 194 -19.62 30.03 -42.68
C PRO A 194 -20.45 28.73 -42.40
N LEU A 195 -20.58 28.41 -41.10
CA LEU A 195 -21.83 28.00 -40.42
C LEU A 195 -22.47 26.63 -40.73
N TRP A 196 -22.40 25.76 -39.73
CA TRP A 196 -23.46 24.88 -39.22
C TRP A 196 -24.71 24.69 -40.09
N GLU A 197 -24.89 23.47 -40.59
CA GLU A 197 -26.21 22.97 -40.95
C GLU A 197 -26.67 21.84 -40.03
N GLU A 198 -27.94 22.01 -39.68
CA GLU A 198 -28.84 21.23 -38.85
C GLU A 198 -29.29 19.98 -39.62
N GLY A 199 -28.93 18.77 -39.14
CA GLY A 199 -29.40 17.53 -39.78
C GLY A 199 -28.49 16.30 -39.70
N GLY A 200 -27.69 16.15 -38.64
CA GLY A 200 -26.84 14.97 -38.45
C GLY A 200 -27.48 13.92 -37.54
N SER A 201 -28.02 12.85 -38.12
CA SER A 201 -28.64 11.70 -37.43
C SER A 201 -27.67 11.02 -36.45
N GLY A 202 -27.80 11.35 -35.16
CA GLY A 202 -27.06 10.72 -34.07
C GLY A 202 -27.76 9.47 -33.54
N THR A 203 -27.37 8.29 -34.02
CA THR A 203 -27.83 7.01 -33.47
C THR A 203 -27.13 6.73 -32.13
N ARG A 204 -27.91 6.67 -31.05
CA ARG A 204 -27.47 6.38 -29.68
C ARG A 204 -27.31 4.87 -29.46
N ILE A 205 -26.26 4.47 -28.76
CA ILE A 205 -26.14 3.17 -28.08
C ILE A 205 -25.61 3.41 -26.67
N PHE A 206 -26.52 3.63 -25.73
CA PHE A 206 -26.27 3.50 -24.29
C PHE A 206 -27.19 2.42 -23.75
N GLY A 207 -26.60 1.39 -23.16
CA GLY A 207 -27.28 0.24 -22.58
C GLY A 207 -27.77 0.51 -21.16
N ASN A 208 -29.06 0.23 -20.99
CA ASN A 208 -29.73 -0.39 -19.85
C ASN A 208 -29.66 0.25 -18.46
N GLN A 209 -30.79 0.83 -18.05
CA GLN A 209 -31.24 0.80 -16.67
C GLN A 209 -32.78 0.67 -16.60
N GLY A 210 -33.24 -0.41 -15.96
CA GLY A 210 -34.38 -0.44 -15.05
C GLY A 210 -35.82 -0.47 -15.59
N LEU A 211 -36.59 -1.42 -15.05
CA LEU A 211 -38.00 -1.42 -14.62
C LEU A 211 -38.71 -2.70 -15.15
N ASN A 212 -38.94 -3.74 -14.35
CA ASN A 212 -39.83 -3.87 -13.19
C ASN A 212 -41.31 -3.84 -13.58
N GLU A 213 -41.94 -5.02 -13.58
CA GLU A 213 -43.37 -5.35 -13.40
C GLU A 213 -43.48 -6.84 -13.76
N GLY A 214 -44.07 -7.76 -13.00
CA GLY A 214 -44.82 -7.70 -11.77
C GLY A 214 -45.55 -9.05 -11.63
N ARG A 215 -46.15 -9.27 -10.46
CA ARG A 215 -47.23 -10.24 -10.18
C ARG A 215 -46.84 -11.73 -10.08
N THR A 216 -47.28 -12.53 -9.11
CA THR A 216 -48.28 -12.39 -8.03
C THR A 216 -48.16 -13.67 -7.17
N GLU A 217 -48.19 -13.53 -5.83
CA GLU A 217 -49.05 -14.32 -4.91
C GLU A 217 -48.82 -15.85 -4.76
N ASN A 218 -48.88 -16.51 -3.60
CA ASN A 218 -49.49 -16.21 -2.31
C ASN A 218 -49.24 -17.35 -1.28
N ASN A 219 -49.26 -16.98 0.01
CA ASN A 219 -49.74 -17.75 1.19
C ASN A 219 -48.86 -18.94 1.69
N LYS A 220 -48.65 -19.20 3.00
CA LYS A 220 -49.44 -18.88 4.21
C LYS A 220 -48.64 -19.25 5.48
N ALA A 221 -48.79 -18.41 6.51
CA ALA A 221 -48.87 -18.74 7.96
C ALA A 221 -47.70 -19.44 8.69
N ARG A 222 -47.48 -19.27 10.00
CA ARG A 222 -47.88 -18.36 11.10
C ARG A 222 -47.27 -19.01 12.37
N ALA A 223 -47.03 -18.20 13.41
CA ALA A 223 -47.03 -18.55 14.83
C ALA A 223 -45.70 -18.97 15.52
N SER A 224 -45.20 -18.07 16.38
CA SER A 224 -44.78 -18.37 17.77
C SER A 224 -46.05 -18.56 18.64
N PRO A 225 -46.06 -19.12 19.89
CA PRO A 225 -45.16 -18.77 21.02
C PRO A 225 -44.89 -19.89 22.09
N SER A 226 -44.36 -19.50 23.27
CA SER A 226 -44.35 -20.14 24.62
C SER A 226 -43.42 -21.36 24.82
N GLU A 227 -42.42 -21.41 25.73
CA GLU A 227 -42.30 -21.28 27.20
C GLU A 227 -42.01 -22.64 27.88
N GLU A 228 -41.26 -22.56 28.98
CA GLU A 228 -41.11 -23.49 30.12
C GLU A 228 -40.02 -24.58 30.21
N ASN A 229 -39.23 -24.41 31.30
CA ASN A 229 -38.72 -25.41 32.26
C ASN A 229 -37.55 -26.32 31.82
N LYS A 230 -36.47 -26.55 32.60
CA LYS A 230 -36.42 -26.85 34.04
C LYS A 230 -34.96 -26.86 34.56
N ALA A 231 -34.82 -26.64 35.87
CA ALA A 231 -33.59 -26.68 36.66
C ALA A 231 -32.92 -28.07 36.82
N ASN A 232 -31.60 -28.08 37.08
CA ASN A 232 -30.90 -29.03 37.98
C ASN A 232 -29.49 -28.49 38.30
N LYS A 233 -29.24 -27.98 39.51
CA LYS A 233 -28.72 -28.66 40.73
C LYS A 233 -27.23 -29.04 40.70
N ASN A 234 -26.45 -28.25 41.46
CA ASN A 234 -25.42 -28.62 42.45
C ASN A 234 -24.68 -29.96 42.32
N GLN A 235 -23.33 -29.91 42.32
CA GLN A 235 -22.52 -30.47 43.41
C GLN A 235 -21.03 -30.08 43.32
N LEU A 236 -20.53 -29.42 44.39
CA LEU A 236 -19.15 -29.56 44.87
C LEU A 236 -18.94 -30.97 45.44
N PRO A 237 -17.69 -31.43 45.55
CA PRO A 237 -17.18 -31.63 46.90
C PRO A 237 -15.76 -31.08 47.12
N LYS A 238 -15.56 -30.65 48.37
CA LYS A 238 -14.26 -30.37 48.98
C LYS A 238 -13.45 -31.67 49.14
N LYS A 239 -12.14 -31.58 48.95
CA LYS A 239 -11.15 -32.12 49.86
C LYS A 239 -9.93 -31.21 49.87
#